data_AF-A1ZUT0-F1
#
_entry.id   AF-A1ZUT0-F1
#
_cell.length_a   1.000
_cell.length_b   1.000
_cell.length_c   1.000
_cell.angle_alpha   90.00
_cell.angle_beta   90.00
_cell.angle_gamma   90.00
#
_symmetry.space_group_name_H-M   'P 1'
#
loop_
_entity.id
_entity.type
_entity.pdbx_description
1 polymer ?
#
loop_
_entity_poly.entity_id
_entity_poly.type
_entity_poly.pdbx_seq_one_letter_code
_entity_poly.pdbx_strand_id
1 'polypeptide(L)'
;MSIATEKNLRKAFIDQSRIEKASIEARAWVVAKWFPKAKKNLPADNINIGVLSSTSFFAKIGGEYIATAVKNMSKFNIKFFPTEAEGTKWLNGL
;
A
#
# COMPACT_ATOMS: atom_id res chain seq x y z
N MET A 1 1.02 10.48 18.84
CA MET A 1 0.22 9.40 18.21
C MET A 1 0.06 9.76 16.74
N SER A 2 -0.12 8.80 15.82
CA SER A 2 -0.13 9.12 14.39
C SER A 2 -1.51 9.60 13.94
N ILE A 3 -1.54 10.59 13.04
CA ILE A 3 -2.76 11.15 12.42
C ILE A 3 -3.68 10.05 11.87
N ALA A 4 -3.11 8.95 11.38
CA ALA A 4 -3.87 7.83 10.83
C ALA A 4 -4.73 7.10 11.88
N THR A 5 -4.24 6.97 13.12
CA THR A 5 -4.99 6.37 14.22
C THR A 5 -6.06 7.35 14.74
N GLU A 6 -5.72 8.64 14.84
CA GLU A 6 -6.66 9.70 15.28
C GLU A 6 -7.83 9.90 14.30
N LYS A 7 -7.57 9.79 12.99
CA LYS A 7 -8.58 9.91 11.94
C LYS A 7 -9.27 8.58 11.61
N ASN A 8 -8.96 7.52 12.35
CA ASN A 8 -9.49 6.17 12.13
C ASN A 8 -9.41 5.74 10.65
N LEU A 9 -8.23 5.89 10.05
CA LEU A 9 -8.06 5.75 8.61
C LEU A 9 -8.44 4.34 8.14
N ARG A 10 -9.34 4.25 7.17
CA ARG A 10 -9.84 3.00 6.54
C ARG A 10 -9.54 2.92 5.05
N LYS A 11 -9.24 4.05 4.43
CA LYS A 11 -9.00 4.20 2.99
C LYS A 11 -7.72 5.00 2.80
N ALA A 12 -6.80 4.49 1.99
CA ALA A 12 -5.58 5.20 1.61
C ALA A 12 -5.38 5.08 0.11
N PHE A 13 -4.87 6.15 -0.52
CA PHE A 13 -4.37 6.11 -1.88
C PHE A 13 -2.89 6.47 -1.87
N ILE A 14 -2.06 5.60 -2.44
CA ILE A 14 -0.59 5.77 -2.46
C ILE A 14 -0.17 5.96 -3.92
N ASP A 15 0.42 7.12 -4.21
CA ASP A 15 1.01 7.38 -5.52
C ASP A 15 2.42 6.77 -5.61
N GLN A 16 2.59 5.77 -6.47
CA GLN A 16 3.89 5.19 -6.82
C GLN A 16 4.27 5.45 -8.29
N SER A 17 3.52 6.28 -9.02
CA SER A 17 3.71 6.54 -10.45
C SER A 17 5.14 6.98 -10.81
N ARG A 18 5.79 7.70 -9.88
CA ARG A 18 7.15 8.25 -10.05
C ARG A 18 8.26 7.34 -9.52
N ILE A 19 7.93 6.17 -8.97
CA ILE A 19 8.96 5.23 -8.50
C ILE A 19 9.58 4.54 -9.71
N GLU A 20 10.86 4.80 -9.97
CA GLU A 20 11.59 4.14 -11.06
C GLU A 20 12.13 2.76 -10.64
N LYS A 21 12.60 2.64 -9.40
CA LYS A 21 13.13 1.39 -8.82
C LYS A 21 12.92 1.37 -7.31
N ALA A 22 12.61 0.19 -6.77
CA ALA A 22 12.67 -0.07 -5.34
C ALA A 22 13.87 -0.99 -5.05
N SER A 23 14.83 -0.53 -4.23
CA SER A 23 15.98 -1.37 -3.87
C SER A 23 15.54 -2.59 -3.04
N ILE A 24 16.40 -3.60 -2.92
CA ILE A 24 16.12 -4.77 -2.07
C ILE A 24 15.96 -4.31 -0.61
N GLU A 25 16.81 -3.40 -0.15
CA GLU A 25 16.82 -2.86 1.20
C GLU A 25 15.54 -2.08 1.49
N ALA A 26 15.08 -1.24 0.56
CA ALA A 26 13.82 -0.51 0.69
C ALA A 26 12.63 -1.47 0.83
N ARG A 27 12.58 -2.52 -0.02
CA ARG A 27 11.54 -3.55 0.04
C ARG A 27 11.58 -4.33 1.36
N ALA A 28 12.77 -4.74 1.80
CA ALA A 28 12.96 -5.44 3.06
C ALA A 28 12.56 -4.57 4.26
N TRP A 29 12.89 -3.27 4.24
CA TRP A 29 12.50 -2.34 5.29
C TRP A 29 10.98 -2.19 5.40
N VAL A 30 10.27 -2.08 4.27
CA VAL A 30 8.79 -2.01 4.28
C VAL A 30 8.20 -3.23 4.97
N VAL A 31 8.64 -4.44 4.58
CA VAL A 31 8.11 -5.70 5.11
C VAL A 31 8.52 -5.92 6.57
N ALA A 32 9.78 -5.67 6.93
CA ALA A 32 10.32 -6.01 8.24
C ALA A 32 10.09 -4.94 9.33
N LYS A 33 9.95 -3.66 8.94
CA LYS A 33 9.86 -2.54 9.90
C LYS A 33 8.54 -1.80 9.81
N TRP A 34 8.17 -1.32 8.62
CA TRP A 34 6.98 -0.49 8.47
C TRP A 34 5.71 -1.31 8.70
N PHE A 35 5.62 -2.48 8.07
CA PHE A 35 4.41 -3.29 8.08
C PHE A 35 3.98 -3.78 9.47
N PRO A 36 4.89 -4.35 10.30
CA PRO A 36 4.53 -4.75 11.66
C PRO A 36 4.07 -3.57 12.51
N LYS A 37 4.67 -2.39 12.32
CA LYS A 37 4.28 -1.16 13.02
C LYS A 37 2.90 -0.68 12.56
N ALA A 38 2.60 -0.73 11.26
CA ALA A 38 1.29 -0.38 10.73
C ALA A 38 0.21 -1.31 11.29
N LYS A 39 0.42 -2.63 11.23
CA LYS A 39 -0.51 -3.65 11.76
C LYS A 39 -0.81 -3.48 13.26
N LYS A 40 0.17 -3.07 14.07
CA LYS A 40 -0.02 -2.86 15.51
C LYS A 40 -0.92 -1.64 15.82
N ASN A 41 -0.86 -0.61 14.98
CA ASN A 41 -1.46 0.70 15.26
C ASN A 41 -2.73 0.98 14.46
N LEU A 42 -2.98 0.21 13.42
CA LEU A 42 -4.14 0.32 12.55
C LEU A 42 -5.07 -0.87 12.78
N PRO A 43 -6.40 -0.69 12.70
CA PRO A 43 -7.33 -1.81 12.77
C PRO A 43 -7.01 -2.79 11.63
N ALA A 44 -6.70 -4.03 11.98
CA ALA A 44 -6.24 -5.03 11.00
C ALA A 44 -7.30 -5.33 9.92
N ASP A 45 -8.57 -5.10 10.26
CA ASP A 45 -9.73 -5.32 9.40
C ASP A 45 -10.14 -4.00 8.69
N ASN A 46 -10.61 -4.11 7.44
CA ASN A 46 -11.22 -3.01 6.68
C ASN A 46 -10.31 -1.84 6.27
N ILE A 47 -9.00 -2.06 6.14
CA ILE A 47 -8.12 -1.08 5.49
C ILE A 47 -7.98 -1.39 4.00
N ASN A 48 -8.44 -0.44 3.19
CA ASN A 48 -8.42 -0.51 1.74
C ASN A 48 -7.36 0.46 1.21
N ILE A 49 -6.39 -0.06 0.46
CA ILE A 49 -5.26 0.70 -0.06
C ILE A 49 -5.27 0.60 -1.58
N GLY A 50 -5.52 1.73 -2.25
CA GLY A 50 -5.28 1.85 -3.68
C GLY A 50 -3.85 2.31 -3.92
N VAL A 51 -3.18 1.72 -4.91
CA VAL A 51 -1.81 2.09 -5.29
C VAL A 51 -1.80 2.48 -6.77
N LEU A 52 -1.39 3.71 -7.07
CA LEU A 52 -1.15 4.13 -8.45
C LEU A 52 0.16 3.50 -8.93
N SER A 53 0.07 2.65 -9.93
CA SER A 53 1.18 1.87 -10.45
C SER A 53 2.21 2.76 -11.14
N SER A 54 3.49 2.46 -10.92
CA SER A 54 4.56 2.99 -11.75
C SER A 54 4.47 2.43 -13.17
N THR A 55 4.90 3.24 -14.16
CA THR A 55 5.14 2.77 -15.52
C THR A 55 6.40 1.89 -15.62
N SER A 56 7.31 1.99 -14.65
CA SER A 56 8.54 1.18 -14.58
C SER A 56 8.26 -0.28 -14.27
N PHE A 57 8.82 -1.18 -15.08
CA PHE A 57 8.74 -2.64 -14.90
C PHE A 57 9.39 -3.10 -13.58
N PHE A 58 10.53 -2.53 -13.20
CA PHE A 58 11.22 -2.89 -11.96
C PHE A 58 10.45 -2.44 -10.71
N ALA A 59 9.75 -1.31 -10.81
CA ALA A 59 8.87 -0.83 -9.75
C ALA A 59 7.61 -1.71 -9.62
N LYS A 60 7.05 -2.21 -10.74
CA LYS A 60 5.93 -3.18 -10.72
C LYS A 60 6.30 -4.47 -10.00
N ILE A 61 7.44 -5.09 -10.34
CA ILE A 61 7.92 -6.31 -9.67
C ILE A 61 8.16 -6.05 -8.17
N GLY A 62 8.76 -4.92 -7.83
CA GLY A 62 8.98 -4.54 -6.43
C GLY A 62 7.68 -4.33 -5.65
N GLY A 63 6.69 -3.68 -6.29
CA GLY A 63 5.37 -3.43 -5.74
C GLY A 63 4.56 -4.71 -5.54
N GLU A 64 4.58 -5.63 -6.52
CA GLU A 64 3.92 -6.94 -6.43
C GLU A 64 4.48 -7.80 -5.29
N TYR A 65 5.80 -7.81 -5.11
CA TYR A 65 6.44 -8.48 -3.98
C TYR A 65 5.95 -7.93 -2.63
N ILE A 66 5.96 -6.60 -2.49
CA ILE A 66 5.49 -5.94 -1.26
C ILE A 66 4.00 -6.26 -1.04
N ALA A 67 3.15 -6.11 -2.05
CA ALA A 67 1.72 -6.37 -1.90
C ALA A 67 1.42 -7.83 -1.54
N THR A 68 2.16 -8.78 -2.11
CA THR A 68 2.03 -10.20 -1.75
C THR A 68 2.42 -10.44 -0.30
N ALA A 69 3.56 -9.89 0.15
CA ALA A 69 3.99 -9.98 1.54
C ALA A 69 2.97 -9.35 2.50
N VAL A 70 2.45 -8.18 2.15
CA VAL A 70 1.43 -7.46 2.91
C VAL A 70 0.12 -8.25 3.00
N LYS A 71 -0.35 -8.80 1.89
CA LYS A 71 -1.58 -9.61 1.82
C LYS A 71 -1.47 -10.87 2.67
N ASN A 72 -0.28 -11.47 2.76
CA ASN A 72 -0.06 -12.64 3.60
C ASN A 72 0.07 -12.29 5.10
N MET A 73 0.46 -11.05 5.43
CA MET A 73 0.72 -10.62 6.80
C MET A 73 -0.44 -9.82 7.45
N SER A 74 -1.42 -9.39 6.66
CA SER A 74 -2.58 -8.58 7.09
C SER A 74 -3.85 -8.91 6.31
N LYS A 75 -4.99 -8.40 6.79
CA LYS A 75 -6.23 -8.36 6.02
C LYS A 75 -6.41 -7.03 5.27
N PHE A 76 -5.31 -6.33 4.97
CA PHE A 76 -5.39 -5.13 4.16
C PHE A 76 -5.76 -5.51 2.73
N ASN A 77 -6.71 -4.78 2.16
CA ASN A 77 -7.14 -4.95 0.79
C ASN A 77 -6.35 -3.99 -0.11
N ILE A 78 -5.30 -4.51 -0.74
CA ILE A 78 -4.43 -3.72 -1.63
C ILE A 78 -4.80 -3.99 -3.09
N LYS A 79 -5.06 -2.93 -3.84
CA LYS A 79 -5.26 -2.99 -5.30
C LYS A 79 -4.39 -1.97 -6.01
N PHE A 80 -3.86 -2.39 -7.16
CA PHE A 80 -3.06 -1.54 -8.04
C PHE A 80 -3.93 -1.01 -9.17
N PHE A 81 -3.72 0.26 -9.52
CA PHE A 81 -4.45 0.95 -10.56
C PHE A 81 -3.48 1.58 -11.55
N PRO A 82 -3.84 1.64 -12.85
CA PRO A 82 -3.05 2.34 -13.87
C PRO A 82 -3.28 3.85 -13.83
N THR A 83 -4.42 4.31 -13.29
CA THR A 83 -4.78 5.74 -13.19
C THR A 83 -5.30 6.09 -11.80
N GLU A 84 -5.07 7.34 -11.38
CA GLU A 84 -5.60 7.86 -10.12
C GLU A 84 -7.13 7.87 -10.10
N ALA A 85 -7.74 8.16 -11.25
CA ALA A 85 -9.19 8.21 -11.41
C ALA A 85 -9.86 6.86 -11.09
N GLU A 86 -9.32 5.75 -11.62
CA GLU A 86 -9.83 4.40 -11.35
C GLU A 86 -9.68 4.02 -9.88
N GLY A 87 -8.51 4.31 -9.30
CA GLY A 87 -8.23 3.98 -7.91
C GLY A 87 -9.09 4.75 -6.92
N THR A 88 -9.29 6.05 -7.19
CA THR A 88 -10.17 6.91 -6.40
C THR A 88 -11.63 6.47 -6.52
N LYS A 89 -12.09 6.15 -7.74
CA LYS A 89 -13.44 5.61 -7.96
C LYS A 89 -13.67 4.33 -7.16
N TRP A 90 -12.70 3.42 -7.15
CA TRP A 90 -12.79 2.19 -6.36
C TRP A 90 -12.88 2.49 -4.85
N LEU A 91 -12.00 3.33 -4.31
CA LEU A 91 -12.02 3.68 -2.89
C LEU A 91 -13.33 4.34 -2.45
N ASN A 92 -13.91 5.19 -3.30
CA ASN A 92 -15.17 5.87 -3.01
C ASN A 92 -16.39 4.93 -3.10
N GLY A 93 -16.28 3.81 -3.83
CA GLY A 93 -17.35 2.82 -3.97
C GLY A 93 -17.39 1.73 -2.89
N LEU A 94 -16.48 1.77 -1.91
CA LEU A 94 -16.42 0.86 -0.75
C LEU A 94 -17.14 1.45 0.47
#